data_AF-A0A3D2C9A3-F1
#
_entry.id   AF-A0A3D2C9A3-F1
#
_cell.length_a   1.000
_cell.length_b   1.000
_cell.length_c   1.000
_cell.angle_alpha   90.00
_cell.angle_beta   90.00
_cell.angle_gamma   90.00
#
_symmetry.space_group_name_H-M   'P 1'
#
loop_
_entity.id
_entity.type
_entity.pdbx_description
1 polymer ?
#
loop_
_entity_poly.entity_id
_entity_poly.type
_entity_poly.pdbx_seq_one_letter_code
_entity_poly.pdbx_strand_id
1 'polypeptide(L)'
;PLIAVNCAILGASLFMVERDYDFAESTVFGLGSGIGWALAVIALAAIREKMRYSDVPPALRGLGITFMLTGLMAIGFMAFAGIQL
;
A
#
# COMPACT_ATOMS: atom_id res chain seq x y z
N PRO A 1 0.45 -15.09 11.15
CA PRO A 1 1.89 -15.08 10.80
C PRO A 1 2.27 -14.16 9.62
N LEU A 2 1.43 -14.00 8.59
CA LEU A 2 1.78 -13.21 7.38
C LEU A 2 1.99 -11.71 7.63
N ILE A 3 1.42 -11.15 8.70
CA ILE A 3 1.59 -9.73 9.07
C ILE A 3 3.00 -9.46 9.60
N ALA A 4 3.59 -10.38 10.37
CA ALA A 4 4.92 -10.20 10.95
C ALA A 4 6.03 -10.14 9.88
N VAL A 5 5.78 -10.73 8.71
CA VAL A 5 6.69 -10.74 7.55
C VAL A 5 6.25 -9.77 6.44
N ASN A 6 5.39 -8.80 6.77
CA ASN A 6 4.90 -7.83 5.81
C ASN A 6 6.05 -6.91 5.34
N CYS A 7 6.24 -6.84 4.02
CA CYS A 7 7.31 -6.06 3.41
C CYS A 7 7.27 -4.57 3.75
N ALA A 8 6.08 -3.99 3.91
CA ALA A 8 5.93 -2.58 4.27
C ALA A 8 6.33 -2.32 5.73
N ILE A 9 6.00 -3.24 6.64
CA ILE A 9 6.37 -3.12 8.06
C ILE A 9 7.89 -3.28 8.22
N LEU A 10 8.46 -4.29 7.57
CA LEU A 10 9.91 -4.54 7.61
C LEU A 10 10.68 -3.37 6.98
N GLY A 11 10.23 -2.87 5.82
CA GLY A 11 10.82 -1.70 5.17
C GLY A 11 10.73 -0.42 6.01
N ALA A 12 9.58 -0.16 6.65
CA ALA A 12 9.44 0.99 7.55
C ALA A 12 10.43 0.92 8.73
N SER A 13 10.60 -0.28 9.32
CA SER A 13 11.55 -0.46 10.42
C SER A 13 13.01 -0.29 10.00
N LEU A 14 13.37 -0.73 8.78
CA LEU A 14 14.71 -0.51 8.22
C LEU A 14 14.97 0.99 7.95
N PHE A 15 14.00 1.69 7.37
CA PHE A 15 14.14 3.12 7.09
C PHE A 15 14.23 3.99 8.34
N MET A 16 13.65 3.56 9.47
CA MET A 16 13.81 4.26 10.75
C MET A 16 15.27 4.24 11.22
N VAL A 17 15.93 3.09 11.08
CA VAL A 17 17.34 2.91 11.46
C VAL A 17 18.26 3.63 10.47
N GLU A 18 17.99 3.53 9.17
CA GLU A 18 18.82 4.15 8.14
C GLU A 18 18.77 5.69 8.18
N ARG A 19 17.66 6.27 8.66
CA ARG A 19 17.49 7.73 8.82
C ARG A 19 17.82 8.28 10.21
N ASP A 20 18.28 7.42 11.13
CA ASP A 20 18.68 7.79 12.51
C ASP A 20 17.59 8.62 13.24
N TYR A 21 16.33 8.20 13.15
CA TYR A 21 15.21 8.91 13.79
C TYR A 21 15.19 8.71 15.32
N ASP A 22 14.91 9.78 16.07
CA ASP A 22 14.68 9.68 17.51
C ASP A 22 13.34 8.97 17.82
N PHE A 23 13.09 8.63 19.09
CA PHE A 23 11.87 7.92 19.52
C PHE A 23 10.58 8.67 19.13
N ALA A 24 10.57 9.99 19.25
CA ALA A 24 9.41 10.82 18.88
C ALA A 24 9.16 10.80 17.37
N GLU A 25 10.21 10.98 16.57
CA GLU A 25 10.12 10.97 15.10
C GLU A 25 9.75 9.58 14.56
N SER A 26 10.32 8.54 15.15
CA SER A 26 10.00 7.14 14.83
C SER A 26 8.52 6.82 15.09
N THR A 27 7.95 7.31 16.20
CA THR A 27 6.53 7.08 16.49
C THR A 27 5.62 7.72 15.43
N VAL A 28 5.92 8.95 15.02
CA VAL A 28 5.16 9.66 13.99
C VAL A 28 5.37 9.03 12.61
N PHE A 29 6.60 8.66 12.26
CA PHE A 29 6.93 7.99 11.00
C PHE A 29 6.25 6.62 10.88
N GLY A 30 6.24 5.83 11.96
CA GLY A 30 5.54 4.55 12.02
C GLY A 30 4.03 4.69 11.85
N LEU A 31 3.41 5.65 12.54
CA LEU A 31 1.98 5.94 12.37
C LEU A 31 1.65 6.45 10.97
N GLY A 32 2.46 7.35 10.42
CA GLY A 32 2.27 7.88 9.06
C GLY A 32 2.37 6.80 7.98
N SER A 33 3.41 5.97 8.06
CA SER A 33 3.59 4.80 7.18
C SER A 33 2.43 3.82 7.29
N GLY A 34 1.97 3.53 8.52
CA GLY A 34 0.83 2.66 8.78
C GLY A 34 -0.48 3.17 8.20
N ILE A 35 -0.76 4.47 8.34
CA ILE A 35 -1.94 5.12 7.76
C ILE A 35 -1.88 5.09 6.23
N GLY A 36 -0.72 5.37 5.64
CA GLY A 36 -0.52 5.29 4.19
C GLY A 36 -0.79 3.89 3.64
N TRP A 37 -0.28 2.85 4.33
CA TRP A 37 -0.55 1.46 3.97
C TRP A 37 -2.04 1.11 4.11
N ALA A 38 -2.70 1.55 5.19
CA ALA A 38 -4.13 1.33 5.38
C ALA A 38 -4.97 1.98 4.27
N LEU A 39 -4.64 3.21 3.87
CA LEU A 39 -5.31 3.89 2.75
C LEU A 39 -5.18 3.12 1.44
N ALA A 40 -3.99 2.59 1.14
CA ALA A 40 -3.76 1.78 -0.06
C ALA A 40 -4.60 0.49 -0.06
N VAL A 41 -4.69 -0.20 1.08
CA VAL A 41 -5.48 -1.44 1.21
C VAL A 41 -6.98 -1.16 1.12
N ILE A 42 -7.46 -0.08 1.75
CA ILE A 42 -8.87 0.34 1.68
C ILE A 42 -9.25 0.71 0.25
N ALA A 43 -8.40 1.45 -0.46
CA ALA A 43 -8.62 1.80 -1.86
C ALA A 43 -8.72 0.53 -2.73
N LEU A 44 -7.80 -0.42 -2.56
CA LEU A 44 -7.84 -1.69 -3.29
C LEU A 44 -9.12 -2.48 -2.98
N ALA A 45 -9.55 -2.52 -1.72
CA ALA A 45 -10.79 -3.18 -1.31
C ALA A 45 -12.03 -2.52 -1.94
N ALA A 46 -12.09 -1.18 -1.95
CA ALA A 46 -13.19 -0.43 -2.57
C ALA A 46 -13.30 -0.69 -4.08
N ILE A 47 -12.16 -0.71 -4.79
CA ILE A 47 -12.15 -1.01 -6.23
C ILE A 47 -12.58 -2.47 -6.48
N ARG A 48 -12.12 -3.42 -5.66
CA ARG A 48 -12.53 -4.83 -5.78
C ARG A 48 -14.02 -5.03 -5.54
N GLU A 49 -14.59 -4.34 -4.56
CA GLU A 49 -16.03 -4.39 -4.29
C GLU A 49 -16.83 -3.85 -5.49
N LYS A 50 -16.37 -2.75 -6.09
CA LYS A 50 -17.02 -2.18 -7.29
C LYS A 50 -16.91 -3.09 -8.51
N MET A 51 -15.76 -3.75 -8.72
CA MET A 51 -15.59 -4.70 -9.83
C MET A 51 -16.40 -5.98 -9.68
N ARG A 52 -16.87 -6.34 -8.47
CA ARG A 52 -17.75 -7.50 -8.28
C ARG A 52 -19.08 -7.36 -9.04
N TYR A 53 -19.49 -6.12 -9.29
CA TYR A 53 -20.68 -5.79 -10.08
C TYR A 53 -20.39 -5.64 -11.58
N SER A 54 -19.13 -5.80 -12.00
CA SER A 54 -18.70 -5.68 -13.40
C SER A 54 -18.42 -7.04 -14.03
N ASP A 55 -18.62 -7.14 -15.35
CA ASP A 55 -18.35 -8.35 -16.13
C ASP A 55 -16.85 -8.58 -16.32
N VAL A 56 -16.21 -9.15 -15.30
CA VAL A 56 -14.81 -9.57 -15.36
C VAL A 56 -14.69 -10.91 -16.09
N PRO A 57 -13.80 -11.05 -17.10
CA PRO A 57 -13.57 -12.31 -17.81
C PRO A 57 -13.26 -13.46 -16.85
N PRO A 58 -13.84 -14.67 -17.00
CA PRO A 58 -13.74 -15.75 -16.03
C PRO A 58 -12.29 -16.15 -15.68
N ALA A 59 -11.39 -16.11 -16.66
CA ALA A 59 -9.99 -16.48 -16.50
C ALA A 59 -9.17 -15.49 -15.65
N LEU A 60 -9.64 -14.26 -15.48
CA LEU A 60 -8.93 -13.19 -14.76
C LEU A 60 -9.55 -12.87 -13.39
N ARG A 61 -10.64 -13.55 -13.02
CA ARG A 61 -11.32 -13.34 -11.74
C ARG A 61 -10.41 -13.70 -10.56
N GLY A 62 -10.39 -12.83 -9.56
CA GLY A 62 -9.58 -13.02 -8.36
C GLY A 62 -8.20 -12.38 -8.49
N LEU A 63 -7.16 -13.20 -8.66
CA LEU A 63 -5.76 -12.76 -8.53
C LEU A 63 -5.29 -11.94 -9.74
N GLY A 64 -5.60 -12.37 -10.97
CA GLY A 64 -5.11 -11.71 -12.19
C GLY A 64 -5.55 -10.25 -12.30
N ILE A 65 -6.85 -9.98 -12.09
CA ILE A 65 -7.36 -8.61 -12.10
C ILE A 65 -6.85 -7.76 -10.93
N THR A 66 -6.62 -8.38 -9.76
CA THR A 66 -6.07 -7.67 -8.60
C THR A 66 -4.67 -7.15 -8.90
N PHE A 67 -3.82 -7.94 -9.57
CA PHE A 67 -2.47 -7.48 -9.97
C PHE A 67 -2.52 -6.33 -10.98
N MET A 68 -3.41 -6.39 -11.98
CA MET A 68 -3.60 -5.29 -12.93
C MET A 68 -4.08 -4.01 -12.22
N LEU A 69 -5.03 -4.13 -11.30
CA LEU A 69 -5.50 -3.01 -10.49
C LEU A 69 -4.38 -2.42 -9.64
N THR A 70 -3.56 -3.24 -8.98
CA THR A 70 -2.44 -2.72 -8.19
C THR A 70 -1.43 -1.98 -9.05
N GLY A 71 -1.21 -2.40 -10.30
CA GLY A 71 -0.39 -1.67 -11.26
C GLY A 71 -0.97 -0.31 -11.64
N LEU A 72 -2.28 -0.25 -11.96
CA LEU A 72 -2.97 1.01 -12.24
C LEU A 72 -2.99 1.94 -11.02
N MET A 73 -3.16 1.38 -9.82
CA MET A 73 -3.10 2.11 -8.57
C MET A 73 -1.70 2.70 -8.31
N ALA A 74 -0.63 1.96 -8.64
CA ALA A 74 0.74 2.46 -8.55
C ALA A 74 0.98 3.68 -9.46
N ILE A 75 0.40 3.68 -10.68
CA ILE A 75 0.46 4.85 -11.58
C ILE A 75 -0.26 6.06 -10.96
N GLY A 76 -1.40 5.83 -10.30
CA GLY A 76 -2.09 6.90 -9.55
C GLY A 76 -1.24 7.45 -8.40
N PHE A 77 -0.57 6.59 -7.64
CA PHE A 77 0.30 7.01 -6.54
C PHE A 77 1.59 7.70 -7.01
N MET A 78 2.08 7.42 -8.23
CA MET A 78 3.23 8.15 -8.80
C MET A 78 2.97 9.65 -8.94
N ALA A 79 1.71 10.10 -9.01
CA ALA A 79 1.39 11.52 -9.01
C ALA A 79 1.88 12.25 -7.74
N PHE A 80 2.01 11.53 -6.61
CA PHE A 80 2.54 12.08 -5.36
C PHE A 80 4.07 12.01 -5.24
N ALA A 81 4.76 11.32 -6.16
CA ALA A 81 6.21 11.16 -6.09
C ALA A 81 6.99 12.47 -6.30
N GLY A 82 6.37 13.49 -6.89
CA GLY A 82 6.98 14.82 -7.08
C GLY A 82 6.84 15.76 -5.89
N ILE A 83 6.15 15.36 -4.82
CA ILE A 83 6.01 16.19 -3.61
C ILE A 83 7.28 16.01 -2.78
N GLN A 84 8.19 16.98 -2.86
CA GLN A 84 9.37 17.06 -1.99
C GLN A 84 9.04 17.98 -0.80
N LEU A 85 9.24 17.45 0.42
CA LEU A 85 9.19 18.20 1.68
C LEU A 85 10.63 18.40 2.19
#